data_AF-A0A1X0CGS3-F1
#
_entry.id   AF-A0A1X0CGS3-F1
#
_cell.length_a   1.000
_cell.length_b   1.000
_cell.length_c   1.000
_cell.angle_alpha   90.00
_cell.angle_beta   90.00
_cell.angle_gamma   90.00
#
_symmetry.space_group_name_H-M   'P 1'
#
loop_
_entity.id
_entity.type
_entity.pdbx_description
1 polymer ?
#
loop_
_entity_poly.entity_id
_entity_poly.type
_entity_poly.pdbx_seq_one_letter_code
_entity_poly.pdbx_strand_id
1 'polypeptide(L)'
;MSTRDTEGVKVGDRVVITGPMPSEPDPLPVGTTGTVVRVLESSGQADVDWDAVNPVTGEPRKLLLLLDVDPYRVIPDTTCEGYGPEPTDTEEEQ
;
A
#
# COMPACT_ATOMS: atom_id res chain seq x y z
N MET A 1 -25.59 14.21 -3.86
CA MET A 1 -24.30 13.94 -4.52
C MET A 1 -23.34 13.46 -3.46
N SER A 2 -23.10 12.15 -3.40
CA SER A 2 -22.21 11.56 -2.40
C SER A 2 -20.79 11.70 -2.94
N THR A 3 -20.05 12.67 -2.39
CA THR A 3 -18.60 12.77 -2.54
C THR A 3 -18.04 11.47 -1.98
N ARG A 4 -17.59 10.55 -2.83
CA ARG A 4 -16.72 9.49 -2.35
C ARG A 4 -15.45 10.18 -1.91
N ASP A 5 -15.28 10.31 -0.60
CA ASP A 5 -14.02 10.66 0.04
C ASP A 5 -12.97 9.67 -0.48
N THR A 6 -12.29 10.05 -1.55
CA THR A 6 -11.04 9.40 -1.93
C THR A 6 -10.03 10.11 -1.06
N GLU A 7 -9.95 9.67 0.20
CA GLU A 7 -8.98 10.18 1.15
C GLU A 7 -7.62 10.09 0.46
N GLY A 8 -6.95 11.24 0.27
CA GLY A 8 -5.65 11.29 -0.38
C GLY A 8 -4.66 10.37 0.32
N VAL A 9 -3.57 9.98 -0.37
CA VAL A 9 -2.53 9.15 0.24
C VAL A 9 -2.03 9.83 1.52
N LYS A 10 -1.90 9.06 2.60
CA LYS A 10 -1.35 9.53 3.88
C LYS A 10 -0.21 8.65 4.37
N VAL A 11 0.58 9.19 5.30
CA VAL A 11 1.64 8.42 5.97
C VAL A 11 1.02 7.23 6.71
N GLY A 12 1.62 6.06 6.54
CA GLY A 12 1.15 4.78 7.07
C GLY A 12 0.32 3.97 6.09
N ASP A 13 -0.23 4.59 5.03
CA ASP A 13 -0.99 3.85 4.03
C ASP A 13 -0.12 2.77 3.36
N ARG A 14 -0.72 1.60 3.15
CA ARG A 14 -0.17 0.57 2.28
C ARG A 14 -0.60 0.85 0.85
N VAL A 15 0.35 0.77 -0.08
CA VAL A 15 0.11 1.01 -1.50
C VAL A 15 0.59 -0.16 -2.34
N VAL A 16 0.02 -0.30 -3.53
CA VAL A 16 0.43 -1.28 -4.54
C VAL A 16 0.54 -0.62 -5.91
N ILE A 17 1.58 -0.98 -6.67
CA ILE A 17 1.71 -0.58 -8.08
C ILE A 17 0.77 -1.41 -8.94
N THR A 18 -0.06 -0.73 -9.73
CA THR A 18 -1.13 -1.34 -10.53
C THR A 18 -0.86 -1.35 -12.03
N GLY A 19 0.19 -0.67 -12.48
CA GLY A 19 0.55 -0.57 -13.89
C GLY A 19 2.02 -0.17 -14.12
N PRO A 20 2.44 -0.07 -15.38
CA PRO A 20 3.79 0.37 -15.72
C PRO A 20 4.01 1.84 -15.35
N MET A 21 5.15 2.17 -14.76
CA MET A 21 5.56 3.55 -14.47
C MET A 21 6.13 4.20 -15.74
N PRO A 22 5.43 5.16 -16.36
CA PRO A 22 5.68 5.56 -17.75
C PRO A 22 7.00 6.31 -17.97
N SER A 23 7.58 6.91 -16.93
CA SER A 23 8.76 7.77 -17.04
C SER A 23 9.95 7.28 -16.21
N GLU A 24 9.88 6.06 -15.67
CA GLU A 24 10.87 5.54 -14.74
C GLU A 24 11.84 4.58 -15.47
N PRO A 25 13.16 4.88 -15.51
CA PRO A 25 14.15 4.02 -16.18
C PRO A 25 14.33 2.63 -15.55
N ASP A 26 14.07 2.50 -14.25
CA ASP A 26 14.05 1.21 -13.55
C ASP A 26 12.72 1.11 -12.76
N PRO A 27 11.60 0.79 -13.43
CA PRO A 27 10.28 0.83 -12.82
C PRO A 27 10.10 -0.30 -11.82
N LEU A 28 9.31 -0.05 -10.77
CA LEU A 28 8.88 -1.14 -9.90
C LEU A 28 7.96 -2.10 -10.67
N PRO A 29 8.07 -3.42 -10.44
CA PRO A 29 7.13 -4.39 -10.99
C PRO A 29 5.69 -4.11 -10.58
N VAL A 30 4.74 -4.42 -11.47
CA VAL A 30 3.31 -4.40 -11.12
C VAL A 30 3.06 -5.40 -9.99
N GLY A 31 2.27 -4.98 -9.00
CA GLY A 31 2.00 -5.74 -7.78
C GLY A 31 3.01 -5.48 -6.66
N THR A 32 4.08 -4.71 -6.89
CA THR A 32 4.98 -4.30 -5.80
C THR A 32 4.21 -3.45 -4.78
N THR A 33 4.36 -3.83 -3.51
CA THR A 33 3.75 -3.15 -2.38
C THR A 33 4.76 -2.34 -1.58
N GLY A 34 4.27 -1.35 -0.86
CA GLY A 34 5.08 -0.51 0.02
C GLY A 34 4.25 0.26 1.02
N THR A 35 4.91 0.88 1.99
CA THR A 35 4.30 1.71 3.04
C THR A 35 4.68 3.17 2.83
N VAL A 36 3.70 4.06 2.77
CA VAL A 36 3.96 5.50 2.68
C VAL A 36 4.61 5.98 3.97
N VAL A 37 5.81 6.54 3.90
CA VAL A 37 6.53 7.06 5.07
C VAL A 37 6.53 8.59 5.12
N ARG A 38 6.30 9.25 3.99
CA ARG A 38 6.20 10.71 3.90
C ARG A 38 5.37 11.13 2.70
N VAL A 39 4.56 12.17 2.85
CA VAL A 39 3.81 12.80 1.76
C VAL A 39 4.29 14.24 1.59
N LEU A 40 4.64 14.58 0.35
CA LEU A 40 5.05 15.90 -0.10
C LEU A 40 3.93 16.50 -0.95
N GLU A 41 2.93 17.08 -0.29
CA GLU A 41 1.73 17.62 -0.96
C GLU A 41 2.08 18.71 -1.98
N SER A 42 3.08 19.56 -1.69
CA SER A 42 3.48 20.66 -2.57
C SER A 42 4.05 20.20 -3.92
N SER A 43 4.51 18.95 -4.03
CA SER A 43 5.05 18.38 -5.26
C SER A 43 4.23 17.19 -5.78
N GLY A 44 3.14 16.79 -5.10
CA GLY A 44 2.37 15.60 -5.48
C GLY A 44 3.18 14.31 -5.40
N GLN A 45 4.07 14.19 -4.40
CA GLN A 45 4.98 13.05 -4.26
C GLN A 45 4.81 12.36 -2.91
N ALA A 46 5.14 11.08 -2.85
CA ALA A 46 5.27 10.35 -1.60
C ALA A 46 6.56 9.54 -1.57
N ASP A 47 7.21 9.53 -0.40
CA ASP A 47 8.23 8.54 -0.10
C ASP A 47 7.52 7.27 0.36
N VAL A 48 7.90 6.15 -0.25
CA VAL A 48 7.37 4.84 0.07
C VAL A 48 8.53 3.93 0.42
N ASP A 49 8.43 3.26 1.55
CA ASP A 49 9.29 2.12 1.87
C ASP A 49 8.75 0.90 1.14
N TRP A 50 9.40 0.54 0.04
CA TRP A 50 8.97 -0.54 -0.83
C TRP A 50 9.44 -1.88 -0.31
N ASP A 51 8.58 -2.89 -0.35
CA ASP A 51 8.92 -4.25 0.09
C ASP A 51 9.87 -4.96 -0.91
N ALA A 52 10.07 -4.36 -2.08
CA ALA A 52 10.96 -4.88 -3.12
C ALA A 52 12.42 -4.46 -2.89
N VAL A 53 13.34 -5.33 -3.31
CA VAL A 53 14.80 -5.06 -3.33
C VAL A 53 15.29 -4.87 -4.75
N ASN A 54 16.37 -4.12 -4.92
CA ASN A 54 17.08 -4.01 -6.18
C ASN A 54 17.78 -5.36 -6.49
N PRO A 55 17.50 -6.00 -7.64
CA PRO A 55 18.06 -7.33 -7.94
C PRO A 55 19.56 -7.32 -8.22
N VAL A 56 20.16 -6.16 -8.49
CA VAL A 56 21.59 -5.99 -8.76
C VAL A 56 22.36 -5.77 -7.45
N THR A 57 21.84 -4.90 -6.56
CA THR A 57 22.56 -4.52 -5.32
C THR A 57 22.10 -5.30 -4.09
N GLY A 58 20.90 -5.89 -4.11
CA GLY A 58 20.28 -6.54 -2.95
C GLY A 58 19.72 -5.57 -1.90
N GLU A 59 19.79 -4.26 -2.14
CA GLU A 59 19.30 -3.23 -1.21
C GLU A 59 17.82 -2.90 -1.43
N PRO A 60 17.11 -2.37 -0.42
CA PRO A 60 15.72 -1.92 -0.59
C PRO A 60 15.55 -0.91 -1.74
N ARG A 61 14.45 -1.03 -2.49
CA ARG A 61 14.13 -0.07 -3.56
C ARG A 61 13.77 1.28 -2.95
N LYS A 62 14.45 2.34 -3.40
CA LYS A 62 14.17 3.73 -3.01
C LYS A 62 13.67 4.48 -4.23
N LEU A 63 12.35 4.46 -4.40
CA LEU A 63 11.67 5.11 -5.53
C LEU A 63 10.57 6.02 -4.99
N LEU A 64 10.50 7.24 -5.50
CA LEU A 64 9.42 8.17 -5.14
C LEU A 64 8.16 7.77 -5.89
N LEU A 65 7.02 7.82 -5.21
CA LEU A 65 5.71 7.66 -5.84
C LEU A 65 5.19 9.03 -6.29
N LEU A 66 4.95 9.20 -7.58
CA LEU A 66 4.32 10.39 -8.16
C LEU A 66 2.80 10.21 -8.13
N LEU A 67 2.11 10.93 -7.23
CA LEU A 67 0.70 10.68 -6.92
C LEU A 67 -0.26 10.93 -8.10
N ASP A 68 0.11 11.82 -9.03
CA ASP A 68 -0.71 12.16 -10.19
C ASP A 68 -0.31 11.41 -11.47
N VAL A 69 0.79 10.64 -11.44
CA VAL A 69 1.41 10.06 -12.64
C VAL A 69 1.54 8.55 -12.53
N ASP A 70 2.00 8.06 -11.38
CA ASP A 70 2.27 6.63 -11.22
C ASP A 70 0.98 5.86 -10.99
N PRO A 71 0.82 4.69 -11.62
CA PRO A 71 -0.37 3.89 -11.45
C PRO A 71 -0.32 3.12 -10.14
N TYR A 72 -0.96 3.63 -9.09
CA TYR A 72 -1.03 2.98 -7.78
C TYR A 72 -2.45 2.89 -7.22
N ARG A 73 -2.59 2.12 -6.14
CA ARG A 73 -3.79 2.08 -5.30
C ARG A 73 -3.40 1.94 -3.84
N VAL A 74 -4.09 2.66 -2.95
CA VAL A 74 -4.05 2.39 -1.50
C VAL A 74 -4.79 1.08 -1.23
N ILE A 75 -4.11 0.12 -0.61
CA ILE A 75 -4.73 -1.12 -0.14
C ILE A 75 -5.16 -0.91 1.31
N PRO A 76 -6.43 -1.18 1.66
CA PRO A 76 -6.86 -1.07 3.04
C PRO A 76 -6.05 -2.08 3.87
N ASP A 77 -5.64 -1.67 5.06
CA ASP A 77 -5.24 -2.64 6.07
C ASP A 77 -6.48 -3.50 6.33
N THR A 78 -6.51 -4.72 5.76
CA THR A 78 -7.39 -5.78 6.25
C THR A 78 -6.92 -6.12 7.65
N THR A 79 -7.17 -5.22 8.62
CA THR A 79 -7.28 -5.62 10.02
C THR A 79 -8.36 -6.68 10.02
N CYS A 80 -7.94 -7.91 10.26
CA CYS A 80 -8.73 -9.12 10.33
C CYS A 80 -10.14 -8.85 10.89
N GLU A 81 -11.12 -8.61 10.03
CA GLU A 81 -12.52 -8.63 10.44
C GLU A 81 -12.90 -10.10 10.62
N GLY A 82 -12.90 -10.54 11.87
CA GLY A 82 -13.90 -11.48 12.38
C GLY A 82 -13.77 -12.96 11.98
N TYR A 83 -12.67 -13.61 12.32
CA TYR A 83 -12.71 -15.03 12.71
C TYR A 83 -12.00 -15.21 14.05
N GLY A 84 -12.59 -14.64 15.11
CA GLY A 84 -12.46 -15.24 16.43
C GLY A 84 -13.28 -16.53 16.43
N PRO A 85 -12.81 -17.64 17.01
CA PRO A 85 -13.68 -18.79 17.20
C PRO A 85 -14.91 -18.35 18.00
N GLU A 86 -16.11 -18.71 17.52
CA GLU A 86 -17.34 -18.54 18.30
C GLU A 86 -17.13 -19.17 19.69
N PRO A 87 -17.48 -18.49 20.80
CA PRO A 87 -17.64 -19.19 22.06
C PRO A 87 -18.90 -20.05 21.92
N THR A 88 -18.74 -21.33 21.62
CA THR A 88 -19.83 -22.28 21.83
C THR A 88 -20.03 -22.40 23.33
N ASP A 89 -21.18 -21.91 23.78
CA ASP A 89 -21.71 -22.02 25.12
C ASP A 89 -21.53 -23.44 25.69
N THR A 90 -21.16 -23.48 26.95
CA THR A 90 -21.26 -24.63 27.84
C THR A 90 -22.68 -25.21 27.77
N GLU A 91 -22.81 -26.50 27.46
CA GLU A 91 -23.64 -27.51 28.15
C GLU A 91 -23.63 -28.81 27.34
N GLU A 92 -23.03 -29.87 27.88
CA GLU A 92 -23.70 -31.18 27.99
C GLU A 92 -22.93 -32.12 28.93
N GLU A 93 -23.72 -32.72 29.81
CA GLU A 93 -23.44 -33.72 30.83
C GLU A 93 -22.64 -34.93 30.31
N GLN A 94 -21.75 -35.50 31.14
CA GLN A 94 -21.83 -36.88 31.69
C GLN A 94 -20.97 -37.01 32.95
#